data_AF-A0A2R7Y4I9-F1
#
_entry.id   AF-A0A2R7Y4I9-F1
#
_cell.length_a   1.000
_cell.length_b   1.000
_cell.length_c   1.000
_cell.angle_alpha   90.00
_cell.angle_beta   90.00
_cell.angle_gamma   90.00
#
_symmetry.space_group_name_H-M   'P 1'
#
loop_
_entity.id
_entity.type
_entity.pdbx_description
1 polymer ?
#
loop_
_entity_poly.entity_id
_entity_poly.type
_entity_poly.pdbx_seq_one_letter_code
_entity_poly.pdbx_strand_id
1 'polypeptide(L)'
;MELYQALLQKVDERIGKVYVKNLGLDLSRVTAEDLESIATFLEDVIGLELRKRLGNIDYDLTVNVWLSENTLNIEVDVEVYAHEGFKAEGEVLIDEALDKGLEKLENELTRRFSA
;
A
#
# COMPACT_ATOMS: atom_id res chain seq x y z
N MET A 1 -18.91 34.58 -15.35
CA MET A 1 -19.25 33.52 -14.38
C MET A 1 -18.96 32.11 -14.89
N GLU A 2 -18.73 31.89 -16.19
CA GLU A 2 -18.47 30.54 -16.73
C GLU A 2 -17.05 29.98 -16.45
N LEU A 3 -16.07 30.83 -16.15
CA LEU A 3 -14.70 30.40 -15.80
C LEU A 3 -14.59 29.72 -14.42
N TYR A 4 -15.53 29.97 -13.50
CA TYR A 4 -15.50 29.36 -12.17
C TYR A 4 -16.05 27.93 -12.16
N GLN A 5 -16.95 27.59 -13.09
CA GLN A 5 -17.45 26.22 -13.25
C GLN A 5 -16.46 25.30 -13.99
N ALA A 6 -15.60 25.85 -14.85
CA ALA A 6 -14.53 25.09 -15.50
C ALA A 6 -13.39 24.67 -14.55
N LEU A 7 -13.25 25.33 -13.38
CA LEU A 7 -12.28 24.99 -12.35
C LEU A 7 -12.76 23.88 -11.40
N LEU A 8 -14.05 23.53 -11.42
CA LEU A 8 -14.68 22.48 -10.61
C LEU A 8 -14.87 21.15 -11.36
N GLN A 9 -14.34 21.04 -12.57
CA GLN A 9 -14.35 19.80 -13.38
C GLN A 9 -12.95 19.23 -13.61
N LYS A 10 -11.98 19.53 -12.74
CA LYS A 10 -10.87 18.59 -12.54
C LYS A 10 -11.41 17.48 -11.66
N VAL A 11 -12.02 16.49 -12.30
CA VAL A 11 -12.30 15.22 -11.62
C VAL A 11 -10.91 14.64 -11.34
N ASP A 12 -10.48 14.70 -10.08
CA ASP A 12 -9.30 13.95 -9.66
C ASP A 12 -9.62 12.49 -9.93
N GLU A 13 -8.85 11.86 -10.81
CA GLU A 13 -9.01 10.45 -11.09
C GLU A 13 -8.48 9.68 -9.89
N ARG A 14 -9.32 8.80 -9.34
CA ARG A 14 -8.98 7.89 -8.26
C ARG A 14 -8.34 6.63 -8.84
N ILE A 15 -7.07 6.41 -8.53
CA ILE A 15 -6.36 5.18 -8.91
C ILE A 15 -6.29 4.29 -7.68
N GLY A 16 -7.08 3.21 -7.66
CA GLY A 16 -7.19 2.27 -6.56
C GLY A 16 -6.50 0.94 -6.86
N LYS A 17 -5.60 0.46 -5.99
CA LYS A 17 -5.10 -0.92 -6.04
C LYS A 17 -5.24 -1.61 -4.69
N VAL A 18 -5.77 -2.83 -4.75
CA VAL A 18 -5.86 -3.78 -3.63
C VAL A 18 -4.85 -4.89 -3.91
N TYR A 19 -3.91 -5.11 -2.98
CA TYR A 19 -2.96 -6.19 -3.09
C TYR A 19 -3.14 -7.19 -1.95
N VAL A 20 -3.28 -8.48 -2.28
CA VAL A 20 -3.45 -9.57 -1.30
C VAL A 20 -2.28 -10.56 -1.35
N LYS A 21 -1.64 -10.82 -0.21
CA LYS A 21 -0.57 -11.83 -0.09
C LYS A 21 -0.79 -12.76 1.08
N ASN A 22 -0.54 -14.05 0.81
CA ASN A 22 -0.57 -15.15 1.76
C ASN A 22 0.86 -15.66 1.98
N LEU A 23 1.32 -15.67 3.24
CA LEU A 23 2.62 -16.21 3.60
C LEU A 23 2.47 -17.46 4.47
N GLY A 24 3.04 -18.57 3.99
CA GLY A 24 3.07 -19.85 4.70
C GLY A 24 4.20 -19.90 5.74
N LEU A 25 4.07 -19.08 6.79
CA LEU A 25 4.98 -19.06 7.93
C LEU A 25 4.35 -19.83 9.11
N ASP A 26 5.16 -20.39 10.00
CA ASP A 26 4.64 -20.92 11.28
C ASP A 26 4.32 -19.74 12.20
N LEU A 27 3.09 -19.27 12.10
CA LEU A 27 2.61 -18.09 12.82
C LEU A 27 1.88 -18.46 14.12
N SER A 28 2.11 -19.67 14.64
CA SER A 28 1.52 -20.15 15.89
C SER A 28 1.84 -19.28 17.11
N ARG A 29 2.84 -18.39 16.99
CA ARG A 29 3.30 -17.46 18.03
C ARG A 29 3.02 -15.98 17.72
N VAL A 30 2.40 -15.67 16.60
CA VAL A 30 2.12 -14.28 16.22
C VAL A 30 0.99 -13.72 17.06
N THR A 31 1.29 -12.60 17.72
CA THR A 31 0.35 -11.87 18.57
C THR A 31 -0.35 -10.75 17.80
N ALA A 32 -1.40 -10.16 18.39
CA ALA A 32 -2.02 -8.98 17.81
C ALA A 32 -1.04 -7.80 17.68
N GLU A 33 -0.12 -7.64 18.65
CA GLU A 33 0.94 -6.61 18.60
C GLU A 33 1.90 -6.85 17.43
N ASP A 34 2.20 -8.12 17.12
CA ASP A 34 3.02 -8.45 15.94
C ASP A 34 2.32 -8.07 14.63
N LEU A 35 1.00 -8.31 14.52
CA LEU A 35 0.21 -7.93 13.34
C LEU A 35 0.17 -6.41 13.16
N GLU A 36 -0.04 -5.66 14.25
CA GLU A 36 0.00 -4.20 14.24
C GLU A 36 1.40 -3.68 13.87
N SER A 37 2.46 -4.31 14.38
CA SER A 37 3.84 -3.98 14.03
C SER A 37 4.13 -4.23 12.54
N ILE A 38 3.59 -5.32 11.98
CA ILE A 38 3.72 -5.64 10.56
C ILE A 38 2.97 -4.62 9.70
N ALA A 39 1.74 -4.27 10.07
CA ALA A 39 0.93 -3.27 9.36
C ALA A 39 1.65 -1.91 9.35
N THR A 40 2.08 -1.42 10.51
CA THR A 40 2.82 -0.16 10.65
C THR A 40 4.11 -0.17 9.82
N PHE A 41 4.86 -1.27 9.85
CA PHE A 41 6.07 -1.40 9.04
C PHE A 41 5.78 -1.29 7.54
N LEU A 42 4.71 -1.94 7.07
CA LEU A 42 4.29 -1.85 5.67
C LEU A 42 3.84 -0.45 5.28
N GLU A 43 3.05 0.22 6.12
CA GLU A 43 2.63 1.60 5.90
C GLU A 43 3.83 2.53 5.75
N ASP A 44 4.81 2.42 6.64
CA ASP A 44 6.03 3.22 6.61
C ASP A 44 6.83 2.97 5.33
N VAL A 45 7.02 1.71 4.96
CA VAL A 45 7.83 1.33 3.80
C VAL A 45 7.13 1.70 2.48
N ILE A 46 5.87 1.32 2.31
CA ILE A 46 5.09 1.60 1.10
C ILE A 46 4.87 3.10 0.98
N GLY A 47 4.49 3.77 2.07
CA GLY A 47 4.33 5.22 2.10
C GLY A 47 5.63 5.97 1.77
N LEU A 48 6.78 5.44 2.17
CA LEU A 48 8.07 6.00 1.74
C LEU A 48 8.31 5.82 0.24
N GLU A 49 8.05 4.65 -0.33
CA GLU A 49 8.23 4.42 -1.78
C GLU A 49 7.22 5.21 -2.61
N LEU A 50 5.96 5.31 -2.18
CA LEU A 50 4.94 6.17 -2.80
C LEU A 50 5.38 7.63 -2.80
N ARG A 51 5.82 8.18 -1.65
CA ARG A 51 6.34 9.57 -1.59
C ARG A 51 7.51 9.82 -2.53
N LYS A 52 8.44 8.87 -2.65
CA LYS A 52 9.59 9.01 -3.58
C LYS A 52 9.16 9.03 -5.05
N ARG A 53 8.08 8.33 -5.39
CA ARG A 53 7.61 8.11 -6.76
C ARG A 53 6.59 9.14 -7.22
N LEU A 54 5.61 9.40 -6.37
CA LEU A 54 4.49 10.30 -6.61
C LEU A 54 4.83 11.77 -6.26
N GLY A 55 5.90 12.01 -5.49
CA GLY A 55 6.31 13.35 -5.10
C GLY A 55 5.26 14.04 -4.22
N ASN A 56 4.66 15.11 -4.74
CA ASN A 56 3.66 15.93 -4.04
C ASN A 56 2.21 15.55 -4.40
N ILE A 57 1.99 14.44 -5.11
CA ILE A 57 0.65 13.97 -5.42
C ILE A 57 0.05 13.36 -4.15
N ASP A 58 -1.18 13.78 -3.82
CA ASP A 58 -1.90 13.28 -2.65
C ASP A 58 -2.34 11.83 -2.86
N TYR A 59 -2.24 11.04 -1.80
CA TYR A 59 -2.66 9.65 -1.78
C TYR A 59 -3.14 9.22 -0.40
N ASP A 60 -4.07 8.28 -0.36
CA ASP A 60 -4.42 7.51 0.82
C ASP A 60 -3.78 6.12 0.73
N LEU A 61 -3.27 5.64 1.86
CA LEU A 61 -2.72 4.29 2.02
C LEU A 61 -3.38 3.68 3.23
N THR A 62 -3.99 2.51 3.05
CA THR A 62 -4.52 1.68 4.13
C THR A 62 -3.89 0.30 4.05
N VAL A 63 -3.40 -0.21 5.18
CA VAL A 63 -2.85 -1.56 5.27
C VAL A 63 -3.62 -2.34 6.30
N ASN A 64 -4.21 -3.46 5.89
CA ASN A 64 -4.88 -4.40 6.78
C ASN A 64 -4.06 -5.69 6.85
N VAL A 65 -3.80 -6.16 8.06
CA VAL A 65 -3.05 -7.39 8.31
C VAL A 65 -3.83 -8.27 9.28
N TRP A 66 -4.07 -9.52 8.90
CA TRP A 66 -4.78 -10.47 9.76
C TRP A 66 -4.31 -11.90 9.57
N LEU A 67 -4.62 -12.74 10.56
CA LEU A 67 -4.39 -14.18 10.48
C LEU A 67 -5.70 -14.88 10.13
N SER A 68 -5.62 -15.82 9.19
CA SER A 68 -6.71 -16.76 8.89
C SER A 68 -6.10 -18.13 8.68
N GLU A 69 -6.54 -19.15 9.43
CA GLU A 69 -6.07 -20.54 9.30
C GLU A 69 -4.53 -20.67 9.27
N ASN A 70 -3.83 -20.00 10.19
CA ASN A 70 -2.36 -19.91 10.25
C ASN A 70 -1.67 -19.28 9.03
N THR A 71 -2.42 -18.57 8.19
CA THR A 71 -1.89 -17.79 7.07
C THR A 71 -1.91 -16.31 7.43
N LEU A 72 -0.78 -15.61 7.23
CA LEU A 72 -0.75 -14.15 7.27
C LEU A 72 -1.35 -13.61 5.98
N ASN A 73 -2.44 -12.87 6.12
CA ASN A 73 -3.12 -12.18 5.03
C ASN A 73 -2.81 -10.70 5.18
N ILE A 74 -2.51 -10.08 4.05
CA ILE A 74 -2.13 -8.68 3.96
C ILE A 74 -2.94 -8.08 2.83
N GLU A 75 -3.67 -7.02 3.11
CA GLU A 75 -4.39 -6.22 2.13
C GLU A 75 -3.83 -4.81 2.17
N VAL A 76 -3.41 -4.32 1.01
CA VAL A 76 -2.93 -2.94 0.87
C VAL A 76 -3.82 -2.23 -0.12
N ASP A 77 -4.47 -1.17 0.33
CA ASP A 77 -5.30 -0.27 -0.46
C ASP A 77 -4.56 1.05 -0.65
N VAL A 78 -4.30 1.39 -1.91
CA VAL A 78 -3.72 2.69 -2.28
C VAL A 78 -4.69 3.43 -3.16
N GLU A 79 -5.02 4.66 -2.79
CA GLU A 79 -5.83 5.58 -3.59
C GLU A 79 -5.01 6.83 -3.90
N VAL A 80 -4.71 7.07 -5.18
CA VAL A 80 -3.98 8.28 -5.62
C VAL A 80 -4.96 9.27 -6.25
N TYR A 81 -4.82 10.55 -5.89
CA TYR A 81 -5.64 11.66 -6.38
C TYR A 81 -4.81 12.51 -7.35
N ALA A 82 -4.98 12.28 -8.66
CA ALA A 82 -4.17 12.92 -9.68
C ALA A 82 -5.00 13.39 -10.88
N HIS A 83 -4.37 14.19 -11.74
CA HIS A 83 -4.98 14.65 -12.99
C HIS A 83 -5.17 13.49 -13.99
N GLU A 84 -6.19 13.57 -14.85
CA GLU A 84 -6.61 12.51 -15.79
C GLU A 84 -5.45 11.92 -16.66
N GLY A 85 -4.47 12.74 -17.04
CA GLY A 85 -3.29 12.27 -17.77
C GLY A 85 -2.30 11.38 -16.99
N PHE A 86 -2.47 11.25 -15.67
CA PHE A 86 -1.54 10.54 -14.77
C PHE A 86 -1.94 9.09 -14.53
N LYS A 87 -3.11 8.63 -14.99
CA LYS A 87 -3.65 7.31 -14.63
C LYS A 87 -2.71 6.14 -14.87
N ALA A 88 -2.25 5.98 -16.11
CA ALA A 88 -1.40 4.86 -16.49
C ALA A 88 -0.03 4.91 -15.79
N GLU A 89 0.53 6.12 -15.63
CA GLU A 89 1.79 6.32 -14.93
C GLU A 89 1.63 6.04 -13.42
N GLY A 90 0.58 6.58 -12.80
CA GLY A 90 0.25 6.38 -11.40
C GLY A 90 0.03 4.91 -11.06
N GLU A 91 -0.68 4.15 -11.90
CA GLU A 91 -0.86 2.71 -11.71
C GLU A 91 0.47 1.95 -11.66
N VAL A 92 1.43 2.30 -12.53
CA VAL A 92 2.77 1.69 -12.57
C VAL A 92 3.58 2.10 -11.34
N LEU A 93 3.53 3.37 -10.94
CA LEU A 93 4.25 3.85 -9.76
C LEU A 93 3.73 3.22 -8.47
N ILE A 94 2.42 2.98 -8.36
CA ILE A 94 1.81 2.25 -7.25
C ILE A 94 2.32 0.81 -7.23
N ASP A 95 2.30 0.10 -8.37
CA ASP A 95 2.82 -1.28 -8.45
C ASP A 95 4.27 -1.37 -7.99
N GLU A 96 5.12 -0.49 -8.51
CA GLU A 96 6.53 -0.49 -8.13
C GLU A 96 6.76 -0.17 -6.64
N ALA A 97 5.87 0.62 -6.02
CA ALA A 97 5.94 0.92 -4.59
C ALA A 97 5.50 -0.29 -3.75
N LEU A 98 4.41 -0.95 -4.16
CA LEU A 98 3.89 -2.16 -3.52
C LEU A 98 4.92 -3.30 -3.61
N ASP A 99 5.46 -3.59 -4.80
CA ASP A 99 6.44 -4.66 -5.02
C ASP A 99 7.65 -4.53 -4.09
N LYS A 100 8.22 -3.33 -4.01
CA LYS A 100 9.34 -3.05 -3.10
C LYS A 100 8.96 -3.15 -1.63
N GLY A 101 7.76 -2.69 -1.27
CA GLY A 101 7.28 -2.77 0.11
C GLY A 101 7.13 -4.21 0.58
N LEU A 102 6.59 -5.05 -0.28
CA LEU A 102 6.39 -6.47 -0.03
C LEU A 102 7.69 -7.24 -0.01
N GLU A 103 8.63 -6.95 -0.90
CA GLU A 103 9.98 -7.53 -0.85
C GLU A 103 10.65 -7.25 0.50
N LYS A 104 10.54 -6.01 1.01
CA LYS A 104 11.09 -5.64 2.32
C LYS A 104 10.38 -6.33 3.47
N LEU A 105 9.06 -6.49 3.38
CA LEU A 105 8.29 -7.25 4.36
C LEU A 105 8.73 -8.72 4.40
N GLU A 106 8.81 -9.40 3.25
CA GLU A 106 9.19 -10.81 3.21
C GLU A 106 10.56 -11.01 3.88
N ASN A 107 11.50 -10.10 3.64
CA ASN A 107 12.80 -10.09 4.33
C ASN A 107 12.67 -9.88 5.85
N GLU A 108 11.81 -8.96 6.30
CA GLU A 108 11.60 -8.67 7.72
C GLU A 108 10.92 -9.84 8.45
N LEU A 109 9.89 -10.43 7.86
CA LEU A 109 9.20 -11.59 8.41
C LEU A 109 10.13 -12.81 8.49
N THR A 110 10.96 -13.01 7.46
CA THR A 110 11.98 -14.08 7.48
C THR A 110 12.93 -13.87 8.67
N ARG A 111 13.41 -12.65 8.90
CA ARG A 111 14.30 -12.33 10.03
C ARG A 111 13.65 -12.56 11.39
N ARG A 112 12.37 -12.22 11.54
CA ARG A 112 11.65 -12.31 12.82
C ARG A 112 11.20 -13.73 13.16
N PHE A 113 10.80 -14.51 12.15
CA PHE A 113 10.03 -15.74 12.37
C PHE A 113 10.68 -17.02 11.79
N SER A 114 11.75 -16.94 11.00
CA SER A 114 12.42 -18.14 10.44
C SER A 114 13.54 -18.70 11.34
N ALA A 115 13.38 -18.66 12.67
CA ALA A 115 14.32 -19.26 13.62
C ALA A 115 14.05 -20.76 13.84
#